data_AF-A0A1R3JA61-F1
#
_entry.id   AF-A0A1R3JA61-F1
#
_cell.length_a   1.000
_cell.length_b   1.000
_cell.length_c   1.000
_cell.angle_alpha   90.00
_cell.angle_beta   90.00
_cell.angle_gamma   90.00
#
_symmetry.space_group_name_H-M   'P 1'
#
loop_
_entity.id
_entity.type
_entity.pdbx_description
1 polymer ?
#
loop_
_entity_poly.entity_id
_entity_poly.type
_entity_poly.pdbx_seq_one_letter_code
_entity_poly.pdbx_strand_id
1 'polypeptide(L)'
;MDRRSFPVCSLSTVDLMFEFDFLFHEKARERESLLFFSGSIYHTTRPVTMTRQLLTLLDRNSNSVAAMSCSAAAAITKLIFIRNNHHPRSHSLPPFQVAAMSNNSKQPEEEGHLESIFKQKKILRSKVRQALKSMDPSLRSQEDDLIQTIVSEAPWFKSSKRLCAYISCSSLQEVDTSKLLSQILHNPSTDGSMLQTAKTLYVPRVEDKNSNMRMLNISRIDDLVANSMNILEPASVDADGNEREDVMHANDPVDLLILPGLAFDRSGRRLGRGGGYYDTFLKNYKDLAKERNWRQPLLVALSYSVQIMDEAIPITPSDIPVDALVSPSGVIPISPAAVERM
;
A
#
# COMPACT_ATOMS: atom_id res chain seq x y z
N MET A 1 33.94 11.29 -41.65
CA MET A 1 33.94 9.94 -41.01
C MET A 1 33.18 10.04 -39.70
N ASP A 2 32.42 8.99 -39.40
CA ASP A 2 31.37 8.92 -38.39
C ASP A 2 31.90 9.04 -36.94
N ARG A 3 31.22 9.81 -36.08
CA ARG A 3 31.36 9.77 -34.62
C ARG A 3 29.96 9.63 -34.02
N ARG A 4 29.60 8.39 -33.72
CA ARG A 4 28.33 8.03 -33.08
C ARG A 4 28.27 8.61 -31.67
N SER A 5 27.34 9.54 -31.44
CA SER A 5 26.93 9.98 -30.11
C SER A 5 26.00 8.93 -29.51
N PHE A 6 26.46 8.25 -28.45
CA PHE A 6 25.57 7.45 -27.60
C PHE A 6 24.69 8.39 -26.76
N PRO A 7 23.38 8.13 -26.61
CA PRO A 7 22.54 8.90 -25.70
C PRO A 7 22.88 8.53 -24.26
N VAL A 8 23.43 9.48 -23.51
CA VAL A 8 23.60 9.34 -22.06
C VAL A 8 22.21 9.44 -21.44
N CYS A 9 21.69 8.32 -20.91
CA CYS A 9 20.38 8.28 -20.29
C CYS A 9 20.44 8.97 -18.91
N SER A 10 20.05 10.24 -18.85
CA SER A 10 19.93 10.98 -17.60
C SER A 10 18.71 10.46 -16.82
N LEU A 11 18.96 9.59 -15.84
CA LEU A 11 17.99 9.32 -14.78
C LEU A 11 17.76 10.60 -13.98
N SER A 12 16.49 10.94 -13.72
CA SER A 12 16.20 12.05 -12.82
C SER A 12 16.55 11.66 -11.38
N THR A 13 16.88 12.65 -10.55
CA THR A 13 17.11 12.41 -9.10
C THR A 13 15.90 11.76 -8.43
N VAL A 14 14.70 12.03 -8.96
CA VAL A 14 13.43 11.43 -8.54
C VAL A 14 13.43 9.93 -8.85
N ASP A 15 13.72 9.51 -10.09
CA ASP A 15 13.79 8.08 -10.47
C ASP A 15 14.73 7.28 -9.55
N LEU A 16 15.90 7.84 -9.25
CA LEU A 16 16.90 7.21 -8.38
C LEU A 16 16.42 7.12 -6.93
N MET A 17 15.79 8.16 -6.39
CA MET A 17 15.28 8.16 -5.02
C MET A 17 14.15 7.14 -4.85
N PHE A 18 13.24 7.05 -5.85
CA PHE A 18 12.22 5.99 -5.92
C PHE A 18 12.81 4.59 -5.99
N GLU A 19 13.83 4.35 -6.82
CA GLU A 19 14.49 3.03 -6.86
C GLU A 19 15.16 2.70 -5.51
N PHE A 20 15.86 3.64 -4.89
CA PHE A 20 16.55 3.41 -3.62
C PHE A 20 15.59 3.11 -2.45
N ASP A 21 14.56 3.93 -2.24
CA ASP A 21 13.55 3.66 -1.19
C ASP A 21 12.85 2.32 -1.47
N PHE A 22 12.51 2.03 -2.73
CA PHE A 22 11.84 0.77 -3.08
C PHE A 22 12.74 -0.47 -2.87
N LEU A 23 14.00 -0.44 -3.32
CA LEU A 23 14.96 -1.54 -3.14
C LEU A 23 15.33 -1.78 -1.67
N PHE A 24 15.41 -0.72 -0.86
CA PHE A 24 15.62 -0.84 0.58
C PHE A 24 14.42 -1.49 1.26
N HIS A 25 13.21 -1.14 0.81
CA HIS A 25 11.96 -1.64 1.37
C HIS A 25 11.69 -3.12 1.04
N GLU A 26 12.02 -3.56 -0.18
CA GLU A 26 11.93 -4.97 -0.59
C GLU A 26 12.80 -5.87 0.33
N LYS A 27 14.02 -5.44 0.64
CA LYS A 27 14.95 -6.13 1.56
C LYS A 27 14.51 -6.16 3.02
N ALA A 28 13.75 -5.17 3.48
CA ALA A 28 13.19 -5.17 4.83
C ALA A 28 12.04 -6.19 4.94
N ARG A 29 11.18 -6.25 3.92
CA ARG A 29 10.01 -7.12 3.89
C ARG A 29 10.35 -8.59 3.66
N GLU A 30 11.39 -8.88 2.87
CA GLU A 30 12.02 -10.21 2.79
C GLU A 30 12.31 -10.70 4.22
N ARG A 31 13.00 -9.88 5.04
CA ARG A 31 13.35 -10.22 6.43
C ARG A 31 12.15 -10.34 7.37
N GLU A 32 11.19 -9.43 7.31
CA GLU A 32 10.01 -9.46 8.19
C GLU A 32 9.05 -10.61 7.87
N SER A 33 8.93 -11.00 6.60
CA SER A 33 8.09 -12.14 6.20
C SER A 33 8.66 -13.46 6.72
N LEU A 34 9.99 -13.60 6.72
CA LEU A 34 10.70 -14.73 7.33
C LEU A 34 10.52 -14.72 8.86
N LEU A 35 10.68 -13.55 9.50
CA LEU A 35 10.53 -13.38 10.96
C LEU A 35 9.10 -13.66 11.46
N PHE A 36 8.05 -13.31 10.71
CA PHE A 36 6.66 -13.63 11.06
C PHE A 36 6.35 -15.13 11.00
N PHE A 37 7.15 -15.92 10.26
CA PHE A 37 7.02 -17.38 10.21
C PHE A 37 7.82 -18.09 11.31
N SER A 38 8.93 -17.51 11.76
CA SER A 38 9.69 -17.98 12.94
C SER A 38 9.06 -17.47 14.24
N GLY A 39 8.04 -18.17 14.74
CA GLY A 39 7.36 -17.82 15.98
C GLY A 39 8.28 -17.84 17.21
N SER A 40 8.72 -16.66 17.65
CA SER A 40 9.40 -16.45 18.94
C SER A 40 9.21 -15.01 19.43
N ILE A 41 8.23 -14.82 20.31
CA ILE A 41 8.04 -13.55 21.02
C ILE A 41 9.11 -13.45 22.11
N TYR A 42 10.10 -12.59 21.91
CA TYR A 42 10.99 -12.14 22.97
C TYR A 42 10.84 -10.63 23.18
N HIS A 43 10.16 -10.29 24.29
CA HIS A 43 10.15 -8.93 24.83
C HIS A 43 11.57 -8.58 25.30
N THR A 44 12.22 -7.60 24.68
CA THR A 44 13.37 -6.90 25.27
C THR A 44 13.25 -5.39 25.10
N THR A 45 13.59 -4.68 26.17
CA THR A 45 13.54 -3.22 26.29
C THR A 45 14.77 -2.55 25.65
N ARG A 46 14.63 -1.26 25.33
CA ARG A 46 15.64 -0.37 24.71
C ARG A 46 17.00 -0.38 25.43
N PRO A 47 18.09 0.06 24.77
CA PRO A 47 18.45 1.48 24.92
C PRO A 47 18.93 2.19 23.63
N VAL A 48 18.90 3.53 23.67
CA VAL A 48 19.38 4.44 22.63
C VAL A 48 20.70 5.06 23.11
N THR A 49 21.79 4.97 22.34
CA THR A 49 22.98 5.80 22.58
C THR A 49 23.75 6.20 21.30
N MET A 50 23.85 7.52 21.16
CA MET A 50 24.56 8.41 20.24
C MET A 50 26.05 8.10 19.92
N THR A 51 26.52 8.44 18.69
CA THR A 51 27.83 9.08 18.31
C THR A 51 28.03 9.06 16.77
N ARG A 52 28.70 10.00 16.05
CA ARG A 52 29.22 11.38 16.28
C ARG A 52 29.63 12.04 14.92
N GLN A 53 29.88 13.38 14.90
CA GLN A 53 30.76 14.16 13.96
C GLN A 53 30.24 14.45 12.51
N LEU A 54 30.51 15.61 11.86
CA LEU A 54 31.13 16.93 12.20
C LEU A 54 30.69 18.03 11.17
N LEU A 55 31.09 19.30 11.40
CA LEU A 55 30.93 20.54 10.58
C LEU A 55 29.54 21.22 10.69
N THR A 56 29.38 22.55 10.88
CA THR A 56 30.32 23.71 10.96
C THR A 56 30.08 24.60 12.21
N LEU A 57 30.98 25.55 12.48
CA LEU A 57 31.00 26.47 13.65
C LEU A 57 30.77 27.94 13.27
N LEU A 58 30.44 28.76 14.29
CA LEU A 58 30.33 30.25 14.32
C LEU A 58 29.05 30.82 13.66
N ASP A 59 28.42 31.89 14.15
CA ASP A 59 28.93 33.02 14.94
C ASP A 59 27.83 33.71 15.81
N ARG A 60 28.23 34.45 16.88
CA ARG A 60 27.47 35.48 17.66
C ARG A 60 26.16 35.11 18.42
N ASN A 61 25.73 35.79 19.50
CA ASN A 61 26.41 36.62 20.53
C ASN A 61 25.44 36.88 21.72
N SER A 62 25.99 37.25 22.89
CA SER A 62 25.43 38.14 23.93
C SER A 62 24.10 37.83 24.70
N ASN A 63 24.29 37.51 25.98
CA ASN A 63 23.81 38.23 27.19
C ASN A 63 22.35 38.23 27.70
N SER A 64 22.29 38.25 29.05
CA SER A 64 21.18 38.52 30.01
C SER A 64 20.42 37.26 30.47
N VAL A 65 20.61 36.71 31.68
CA VAL A 65 20.58 37.26 33.08
C VAL A 65 19.16 37.61 33.55
N ALA A 66 18.84 37.15 34.77
CA ALA A 66 17.62 37.28 35.58
C ALA A 66 16.51 36.22 35.33
N ALA A 67 15.78 35.71 36.34
CA ALA A 67 16.01 35.63 37.79
C ALA A 67 14.99 34.66 38.45
N MET A 68 15.22 34.33 39.73
CA MET A 68 14.25 33.86 40.75
C MET A 68 13.73 32.40 40.71
N SER A 69 13.73 31.83 41.92
CA SER A 69 13.33 30.49 42.36
C SER A 69 12.04 30.54 43.21
N CYS A 70 11.57 29.36 43.67
CA CYS A 70 10.40 29.03 44.53
C CYS A 70 9.13 28.58 43.76
N SER A 71 8.32 27.60 44.22
CA SER A 71 8.43 26.58 45.28
C SER A 71 7.26 25.54 45.12
N ALA A 72 7.13 24.58 46.06
CA ALA A 72 6.02 23.60 46.25
C ALA A 72 6.02 22.35 45.33
N ALA A 73 5.75 21.12 45.81
CA ALA A 73 5.49 20.62 47.18
C ALA A 73 5.81 19.12 47.37
N ALA A 74 5.82 18.68 48.64
CA ALA A 74 6.13 17.33 49.13
C ALA A 74 5.39 17.06 50.47
N ALA A 75 5.09 15.84 50.92
CA ALA A 75 5.03 14.52 50.29
C ALA A 75 4.28 13.52 51.22
N ILE A 76 3.90 12.34 50.72
CA ILE A 76 3.34 11.22 51.53
C ILE A 76 4.11 9.93 51.14
N THR A 77 5.16 9.50 51.84
CA THR A 77 5.24 8.80 53.15
C THR A 77 5.42 7.27 53.01
N LYS A 78 6.64 6.82 53.33
CA LYS A 78 7.07 5.51 53.88
C LYS A 78 6.46 4.20 53.35
N LEU A 79 7.35 3.27 52.97
CA LEU A 79 7.56 2.06 53.78
C LEU A 79 8.98 1.50 53.64
N ILE A 80 9.68 1.31 54.76
CA ILE A 80 10.84 0.42 54.88
C ILE A 80 10.60 -0.40 56.15
N PHE A 81 10.64 -1.73 56.05
CA PHE A 81 11.17 -2.55 57.13
C PHE A 81 11.85 -3.81 56.59
N ILE A 82 13.00 -4.12 57.17
CA ILE A 82 13.89 -5.22 56.79
C ILE A 82 13.62 -6.41 57.71
N ARG A 83 13.60 -7.65 57.20
CA ARG A 83 14.41 -8.75 57.80
C ARG A 83 14.41 -10.11 57.10
N ASN A 84 15.64 -10.64 57.04
CA ASN A 84 16.09 -12.03 57.25
C ASN A 84 15.77 -13.15 56.24
N ASN A 85 16.88 -13.71 55.74
CA ASN A 85 17.02 -15.08 55.24
C ASN A 85 16.59 -16.14 56.27
N HIS A 86 16.02 -17.25 55.79
CA HIS A 86 16.27 -18.59 56.32
C HIS A 86 16.03 -19.68 55.25
N HIS A 87 17.07 -20.45 54.95
CA HIS A 87 16.99 -21.87 54.51
C HIS A 87 16.91 -22.76 55.79
N PRO A 88 16.62 -24.10 55.74
CA PRO A 88 16.82 -25.04 54.61
C PRO A 88 15.79 -26.22 54.48
N ARG A 89 16.08 -27.19 53.56
CA ARG A 89 15.65 -28.63 53.56
C ARG A 89 14.15 -28.94 53.28
N SER A 90 13.72 -30.10 52.74
CA SER A 90 14.37 -31.26 52.08
C SER A 90 13.31 -32.17 51.38
N HIS A 91 13.74 -33.25 50.71
CA HIS A 91 12.94 -34.36 50.11
C HIS A 91 12.27 -34.05 48.74
N SER A 92 12.37 -34.80 47.63
CA SER A 92 12.90 -36.11 47.17
C SER A 92 11.79 -37.03 46.63
N LEU A 93 11.98 -37.54 45.39
CA LEU A 93 11.35 -38.71 44.69
C LEU A 93 10.67 -38.37 43.32
N PRO A 94 10.59 -39.34 42.36
CA PRO A 94 11.03 -39.05 40.98
C PRO A 94 9.94 -39.32 39.88
N PRO A 95 10.30 -39.74 38.64
CA PRO A 95 9.96 -39.00 37.43
C PRO A 95 8.62 -39.39 36.79
N PHE A 96 8.06 -38.46 36.00
CA PHE A 96 7.12 -38.80 34.93
C PHE A 96 7.61 -38.24 33.60
N GLN A 97 7.99 -39.12 32.68
CA GLN A 97 8.09 -38.77 31.26
C GLN A 97 6.68 -38.59 30.71
N VAL A 98 6.36 -37.37 30.27
CA VAL A 98 5.29 -37.14 29.30
C VAL A 98 5.96 -36.68 28.02
N ALA A 99 5.89 -37.51 26.98
CA ALA A 99 6.47 -37.18 25.69
C ALA A 99 5.67 -36.04 25.02
N ALA A 100 6.23 -34.83 25.02
CA ALA A 100 5.69 -33.73 24.25
C ALA A 100 5.99 -33.96 22.76
N MET A 101 5.04 -34.53 22.01
CA MET A 101 5.08 -34.52 20.55
C MET A 101 4.79 -33.12 20.01
N SER A 102 5.81 -32.25 20.05
CA SER A 102 5.78 -30.96 19.39
C SER A 102 6.14 -31.14 17.91
N ASN A 103 5.13 -31.43 17.08
CA ASN A 103 5.27 -31.35 15.63
C ASN A 103 5.33 -29.87 15.22
N ASN A 104 6.52 -29.28 15.26
CA ASN A 104 6.77 -27.97 14.67
C ASN A 104 7.87 -28.07 13.61
N SER A 105 7.47 -28.59 12.43
CA SER A 105 8.30 -28.69 11.24
C SER A 105 7.64 -27.96 10.06
N LYS A 106 7.60 -26.62 10.12
CA LYS A 106 7.58 -25.84 8.88
C LYS A 106 8.90 -26.12 8.17
N GLN A 107 8.81 -26.72 6.98
CA GLN A 107 9.99 -27.32 6.33
C GLN A 107 10.79 -26.27 5.55
N PRO A 108 12.13 -26.41 5.43
CA PRO A 108 12.97 -25.48 4.67
C PRO A 108 12.56 -25.27 3.20
N GLU A 109 11.77 -26.20 2.64
CA GLU A 109 11.30 -26.15 1.25
C GLU A 109 10.29 -25.02 1.00
N GLU A 110 9.41 -24.70 1.96
CA GLU A 110 8.44 -23.59 1.81
C GLU A 110 9.15 -22.22 1.78
N GLU A 111 10.16 -22.06 2.64
CA GLU A 111 10.97 -20.84 2.75
C GLU A 111 11.78 -20.59 1.47
N GLY A 112 12.44 -21.63 0.94
CA GLY A 112 13.14 -21.57 -0.35
C GLY A 112 12.21 -21.34 -1.55
N HIS A 113 10.97 -21.84 -1.51
CA HIS A 113 9.99 -21.60 -2.56
C HIS A 113 9.51 -20.14 -2.59
N LEU A 114 9.22 -19.55 -1.42
CA LEU A 114 8.82 -18.15 -1.29
C LEU A 114 9.92 -17.19 -1.76
N GLU A 115 11.18 -17.43 -1.37
CA GLU A 115 12.33 -16.65 -1.85
C GLU A 115 12.47 -16.70 -3.38
N SER A 116 12.26 -17.88 -3.98
CA SER A 116 12.23 -18.03 -5.45
C SER A 116 11.13 -17.17 -6.10
N ILE A 117 9.91 -17.16 -5.52
CA ILE A 117 8.81 -16.31 -5.98
C ILE A 117 9.17 -14.82 -5.90
N PHE A 118 9.73 -14.35 -4.78
CA PHE A 118 10.12 -12.95 -4.63
C PHE A 118 11.19 -12.53 -5.64
N LYS A 119 12.20 -13.39 -5.87
CA LYS A 119 13.23 -13.19 -6.90
C LYS A 119 12.64 -13.10 -8.31
N GLN A 120 11.71 -13.98 -8.66
CA GLN A 120 11.02 -13.93 -9.97
C GLN A 120 10.17 -12.66 -10.12
N LYS A 121 9.38 -12.29 -9.09
CA LYS A 121 8.63 -11.02 -9.06
C LYS A 121 9.55 -9.82 -9.28
N LYS A 122 10.72 -9.77 -8.64
CA LYS A 122 11.71 -8.68 -8.77
C LYS A 122 12.24 -8.54 -10.20
N ILE A 123 12.58 -9.64 -10.85
CA ILE A 123 13.02 -9.66 -12.26
C ILE A 123 11.90 -9.13 -13.17
N LEU A 124 10.66 -9.60 -12.96
CA LEU A 124 9.50 -9.17 -13.75
C LEU A 124 9.17 -7.68 -13.55
N ARG A 125 9.27 -7.15 -12.32
CA ARG A 125 9.13 -5.70 -12.04
C ARG A 125 10.12 -4.87 -12.86
N SER A 126 11.38 -5.30 -12.93
CA SER A 126 12.41 -4.60 -13.71
C SER A 126 12.10 -4.59 -15.20
N LYS A 127 11.81 -5.78 -15.78
CA LYS A 127 11.43 -5.94 -17.19
C LYS A 127 10.26 -5.04 -17.59
N VAL A 128 9.21 -5.00 -16.77
CA VAL A 128 7.97 -4.28 -17.12
C VAL A 128 8.09 -2.77 -16.88
N ARG A 129 8.84 -2.32 -15.87
CA ARG A 129 9.20 -0.89 -15.74
C ARG A 129 10.01 -0.39 -16.94
N GLN A 130 10.93 -1.21 -17.46
CA GLN A 130 11.66 -0.86 -18.67
C GLN A 130 10.72 -0.75 -19.89
N ALA A 131 9.82 -1.72 -20.08
CA ALA A 131 8.83 -1.68 -21.17
C ALA A 131 7.92 -0.43 -21.10
N LEU A 132 7.42 -0.10 -19.91
CA LEU A 132 6.62 1.12 -19.68
C LEU A 132 7.41 2.40 -19.97
N LYS A 133 8.69 2.46 -19.57
CA LYS A 133 9.56 3.62 -19.83
C LYS A 133 9.91 3.78 -21.31
N SER A 134 9.89 2.68 -22.07
CA SER A 134 10.11 2.66 -23.52
C SER A 134 8.83 2.76 -24.35
N MET A 135 7.65 2.90 -23.72
CA MET A 135 6.39 3.10 -24.42
C MET A 135 6.35 4.48 -25.09
N ASP A 136 5.91 4.54 -26.34
CA ASP A 136 5.76 5.80 -27.08
C ASP A 136 4.75 6.73 -26.36
N PRO A 137 5.05 8.03 -26.14
CA PRO A 137 4.14 8.94 -25.43
C PRO A 137 2.80 9.18 -26.12
N SER A 138 2.74 9.14 -27.46
CA SER A 138 1.48 9.29 -28.21
C SER A 138 0.62 8.04 -28.07
N LEU A 139 1.23 6.85 -28.22
CA LEU A 139 0.55 5.58 -27.98
C LEU A 139 0.05 5.48 -26.54
N ARG A 140 0.86 5.88 -25.55
CA ARG A 140 0.45 5.93 -24.14
C ARG A 140 -0.81 6.77 -23.95
N SER A 141 -0.82 8.01 -24.44
CA SER A 141 -1.99 8.90 -24.36
C SER A 141 -3.22 8.36 -25.09
N GLN A 142 -3.04 7.61 -26.19
CA GLN A 142 -4.14 6.94 -26.89
C GLN A 142 -4.69 5.76 -26.09
N GLU A 143 -3.82 4.93 -25.50
CA GLU A 143 -4.24 3.83 -24.63
C GLU A 143 -4.93 4.35 -23.36
N ASP A 144 -4.43 5.43 -22.74
CA ASP A 144 -5.06 6.12 -21.60
C ASP A 144 -6.49 6.57 -21.93
N ASP A 145 -6.69 7.21 -23.08
CA ASP A 145 -8.01 7.71 -23.53
C ASP A 145 -8.98 6.58 -23.85
N LEU A 146 -8.53 5.52 -24.52
CA LEU A 146 -9.35 4.34 -24.82
C LEU A 146 -9.77 3.62 -23.54
N ILE A 147 -8.85 3.38 -22.60
CA ILE A 147 -9.16 2.70 -21.34
C ILE A 147 -10.17 3.50 -20.52
N GLN A 148 -9.97 4.82 -20.38
CA GLN A 148 -10.92 5.68 -19.65
C GLN A 148 -12.30 5.75 -20.34
N THR A 149 -12.35 5.72 -21.67
CA THR A 149 -13.62 5.63 -22.42
C THR A 149 -14.33 4.30 -22.16
N ILE A 150 -13.63 3.16 -22.27
CA ILE A 150 -14.20 1.83 -22.02
C ILE A 150 -14.77 1.71 -20.60
N VAL A 151 -14.06 2.21 -19.59
CA VAL A 151 -14.55 2.20 -18.20
C VAL A 151 -15.77 3.12 -18.04
N SER A 152 -15.68 4.37 -18.49
CA SER A 152 -16.75 5.36 -18.29
C SER A 152 -18.07 5.00 -19.01
N GLU A 153 -17.97 4.31 -20.14
CA GLU A 153 -19.14 3.87 -20.90
C GLU A 153 -19.77 2.57 -20.37
N ALA A 154 -19.04 1.78 -19.58
CA ALA A 154 -19.48 0.46 -19.15
C ALA A 154 -20.72 0.47 -18.22
N PRO A 155 -21.69 -0.46 -18.37
CA PRO A 155 -22.85 -0.57 -17.49
C PRO A 155 -22.49 -0.81 -16.02
N TRP A 156 -21.46 -1.61 -15.74
CA TRP A 156 -21.00 -1.91 -14.38
C TRP A 156 -20.37 -0.69 -13.68
N PHE A 157 -19.70 0.20 -14.43
CA PHE A 157 -19.19 1.47 -13.89
C PHE A 157 -20.34 2.47 -13.66
N LYS A 158 -21.25 2.59 -14.65
CA LYS A 158 -22.41 3.47 -14.57
C LYS A 158 -23.33 3.13 -13.38
N SER A 159 -23.54 1.84 -13.10
CA SER A 159 -24.37 1.37 -11.97
C SER A 159 -23.68 1.43 -10.59
N SER A 160 -22.35 1.46 -10.52
CA SER A 160 -21.60 1.57 -9.25
C SER A 160 -21.87 2.90 -8.55
N LYS A 161 -22.17 2.88 -7.25
CA LYS A 161 -22.42 4.07 -6.42
C LYS A 161 -21.21 4.45 -5.59
N ARG A 162 -20.50 3.47 -5.01
CA ARG A 162 -19.35 3.70 -4.13
C ARG A 162 -18.12 3.01 -4.70
N LEU A 163 -17.07 3.79 -4.97
CA LEU A 163 -15.89 3.37 -5.71
C LEU A 163 -14.61 3.73 -4.96
N CYS A 164 -13.63 2.83 -4.93
CA CYS A 164 -12.24 3.23 -4.67
C CYS A 164 -11.47 3.27 -5.99
N ALA A 165 -10.59 4.25 -6.17
CA ALA A 165 -9.71 4.30 -7.33
C ALA A 165 -8.35 4.89 -6.96
N TYR A 166 -7.30 4.45 -7.65
CA TYR A 166 -5.99 5.08 -7.54
C TYR A 166 -5.96 6.42 -8.30
N ILE A 167 -5.17 7.35 -7.79
CA ILE A 167 -4.84 8.59 -8.50
C ILE A 167 -3.59 8.32 -9.33
N SER A 168 -3.69 8.47 -10.65
CA SER A 168 -2.58 8.29 -11.57
C SER A 168 -1.42 9.24 -11.25
N CYS A 169 -0.20 8.72 -11.32
CA CYS A 169 1.00 9.54 -11.18
C CYS A 169 1.94 9.26 -12.37
N SER A 170 2.31 10.32 -13.09
CA SER A 170 3.08 10.21 -14.35
C SER A 170 4.49 9.62 -14.14
N SER A 171 5.12 9.86 -12.98
CA SER A 171 6.40 9.25 -12.59
C SER A 171 6.28 7.73 -12.42
N LEU A 172 5.10 7.24 -12.02
CA LEU A 172 4.82 5.82 -11.86
C LEU A 172 4.50 5.11 -13.18
N GLN A 173 4.19 5.86 -14.24
CA GLN A 173 3.88 5.35 -15.58
C GLN A 173 2.66 4.41 -15.62
N GLU A 174 1.70 4.65 -14.73
CA GLU A 174 0.41 3.95 -14.66
C GLU A 174 -0.58 4.53 -15.65
N VAL A 175 -1.62 3.76 -15.99
CA VAL A 175 -2.75 4.24 -16.82
C VAL A 175 -3.35 5.47 -16.15
N ASP A 176 -3.64 6.51 -16.93
CA ASP A 176 -4.28 7.70 -16.40
C ASP A 176 -5.71 7.44 -15.91
N THR A 177 -6.06 8.01 -14.76
CA THR A 177 -7.42 7.97 -14.20
C THR A 177 -8.06 9.36 -14.12
N SER A 178 -7.38 10.43 -14.56
CA SER A 178 -7.80 11.81 -14.31
C SER A 178 -9.20 12.14 -14.83
N LYS A 179 -9.58 11.65 -16.02
CA LYS A 179 -10.91 11.86 -16.62
C LYS A 179 -11.98 11.06 -15.87
N LEU A 180 -11.68 9.82 -15.48
CA LEU A 180 -12.58 8.99 -14.67
C LEU A 180 -12.85 9.62 -13.30
N LEU A 181 -11.81 10.04 -12.58
CA LEU A 181 -11.98 10.68 -11.27
C LEU A 181 -12.76 12.00 -11.41
N SER A 182 -12.45 12.80 -12.43
CA SER A 182 -13.19 14.03 -12.73
C SER A 182 -14.67 13.77 -13.01
N GLN A 183 -15.01 12.73 -13.79
CA GLN A 183 -16.39 12.35 -14.08
C GLN A 183 -17.14 11.85 -12.84
N ILE A 184 -16.48 11.11 -11.95
CA ILE A 184 -17.09 10.64 -10.69
C ILE A 184 -17.42 11.82 -9.77
N LEU A 185 -16.54 12.83 -9.72
CA LEU A 185 -16.70 14.02 -8.86
C LEU A 185 -17.62 15.10 -9.46
N HIS A 186 -17.82 15.12 -10.79
CA HIS A 186 -18.79 16.01 -11.43
C HIS A 186 -20.22 15.49 -11.26
N ASN A 187 -20.94 16.03 -10.28
CA ASN A 187 -22.37 15.78 -10.13
C ASN A 187 -23.16 16.37 -11.32
N PRO A 188 -24.01 15.59 -12.02
CA PRO A 188 -24.79 16.05 -13.17
C PRO A 188 -26.04 16.87 -12.77
N SER A 189 -25.91 17.74 -11.77
CA SER A 189 -27.00 18.60 -11.26
C SER A 189 -27.44 19.70 -12.24
N THR A 190 -26.69 19.90 -13.32
CA THR A 190 -26.80 21.09 -14.18
C THR A 190 -27.71 20.92 -15.41
N ASP A 191 -28.08 19.69 -15.78
CA ASP A 191 -28.73 19.39 -17.07
C ASP A 191 -30.10 18.70 -16.95
N GLY A 192 -30.78 18.88 -15.80
CA GLY A 192 -32.17 18.44 -15.56
C GLY A 192 -32.43 16.92 -15.52
N SER A 193 -31.45 16.08 -15.85
CA SER A 193 -31.57 14.62 -15.85
C SER A 193 -31.57 14.04 -14.43
N MET A 194 -32.75 13.97 -13.81
CA MET A 194 -32.96 13.57 -12.40
C MET A 194 -32.59 12.10 -12.04
N LEU A 195 -31.91 11.33 -12.91
CA LEU A 195 -31.76 9.88 -12.74
C LEU A 195 -30.37 9.38 -12.30
N GLN A 196 -29.31 10.18 -12.36
CA GLN A 196 -27.99 9.73 -11.86
C GLN A 196 -27.77 10.14 -10.40
N THR A 197 -27.76 9.15 -9.51
CA THR A 197 -27.30 9.32 -8.13
C THR A 197 -25.82 9.70 -8.13
N ALA A 198 -25.46 10.69 -7.30
CA ALA A 198 -24.06 11.05 -7.04
C ALA A 198 -23.24 9.81 -6.65
N LYS A 199 -22.02 9.69 -7.19
CA LYS A 199 -21.09 8.61 -6.84
C LYS A 199 -20.18 9.06 -5.71
N THR A 200 -19.87 8.16 -4.78
CA THR A 200 -18.88 8.38 -3.72
C THR A 200 -17.54 7.83 -4.15
N LEU A 201 -16.51 8.69 -4.15
CA LEU A 201 -15.14 8.32 -4.49
C LEU A 201 -14.27 8.24 -3.23
N TYR A 202 -13.54 7.14 -3.08
CA TYR A 202 -12.44 6.99 -2.12
C TYR A 202 -11.12 6.84 -2.88
N VAL A 203 -10.07 7.46 -2.36
CA VAL A 203 -8.72 7.44 -2.96
C VAL A 203 -7.66 7.06 -1.92
N PRO A 204 -6.55 6.44 -2.33
CA PRO A 204 -5.56 5.91 -1.40
C PRO A 204 -4.77 7.02 -0.71
N ARG A 205 -4.48 6.79 0.57
CA ARG A 205 -3.52 7.54 1.38
C ARG A 205 -2.57 6.55 2.06
N VAL A 206 -1.26 6.72 1.89
CA VAL A 206 -0.24 5.86 2.51
C VAL A 206 0.10 6.40 3.88
N GLU A 207 -0.17 5.62 4.94
CA GLU A 207 0.09 6.05 6.32
C GLU A 207 1.51 5.72 6.78
N ASP A 208 2.05 4.55 6.42
CA ASP A 208 3.38 4.13 6.85
C ASP A 208 4.09 3.14 5.90
N LYS A 209 5.31 2.77 6.28
CA LYS A 209 6.10 1.74 5.57
C LYS A 209 5.65 0.30 5.90
N ASN A 210 4.78 0.07 6.88
CA ASN A 210 4.28 -1.26 7.24
C ASN A 210 3.12 -1.71 6.33
N SER A 211 2.98 -1.08 5.16
CA SER A 211 1.93 -1.34 4.18
C SER A 211 0.53 -0.90 4.61
N ASN A 212 0.42 -0.01 5.61
CA ASN A 212 -0.85 0.57 6.02
C ASN A 212 -1.26 1.68 5.04
N MET A 213 -2.46 1.53 4.49
CA MET A 213 -3.06 2.46 3.54
C MET A 213 -4.54 2.62 3.90
N ARG A 214 -5.01 3.87 3.94
CA ARG A 214 -6.42 4.23 4.08
C ARG A 214 -7.00 4.56 2.71
N MET A 215 -8.31 4.42 2.57
CA MET A 215 -9.05 4.86 1.38
C MET A 215 -10.04 5.92 1.86
N LEU A 216 -9.72 7.19 1.64
CA LEU A 216 -10.46 8.33 2.19
C LEU A 216 -11.37 8.97 1.15
N ASN A 217 -12.56 9.40 1.57
CA ASN A 217 -13.48 10.09 0.69
C ASN A 217 -12.95 11.47 0.26
N ILE A 218 -13.08 11.76 -1.03
CA ILE A 218 -12.89 13.10 -1.59
C ILE A 218 -14.18 13.59 -2.26
N SER A 219 -14.35 14.91 -2.23
CA SER A 219 -15.47 15.64 -2.82
C SER A 219 -15.04 16.47 -4.03
N ARG A 220 -13.75 16.81 -4.11
CA ARG A 220 -13.14 17.63 -5.17
C ARG A 220 -11.75 17.08 -5.50
N ILE A 221 -11.25 17.33 -6.70
CA ILE A 221 -9.85 16.99 -7.04
C ILE A 221 -8.85 17.88 -6.28
N ASP A 222 -9.30 19.08 -5.89
CA ASP A 222 -8.56 20.07 -5.09
C ASP A 222 -8.30 19.59 -3.64
N ASP A 223 -8.94 18.50 -3.20
CA ASP A 223 -8.74 17.86 -1.88
C ASP A 223 -7.36 17.19 -1.72
N LEU A 224 -6.58 17.10 -2.81
CA LEU A 224 -5.38 16.28 -2.91
C LEU A 224 -4.10 17.09 -2.71
N VAL A 225 -3.20 16.55 -1.90
CA VAL A 225 -1.89 17.10 -1.58
C VAL A 225 -0.80 16.15 -2.07
N ALA A 226 0.26 16.68 -2.69
CA ALA A 226 1.40 15.88 -3.10
C ALA A 226 2.17 15.35 -1.89
N ASN A 227 2.36 14.02 -1.81
CA ASN A 227 3.24 13.39 -0.84
C ASN A 227 4.73 13.56 -1.22
N SER A 228 5.66 12.99 -0.44
CA SER A 228 7.11 13.05 -0.70
C SER A 228 7.56 12.39 -2.02
N MET A 229 6.66 11.67 -2.69
CA MET A 229 6.84 11.00 -3.98
C MET A 229 6.13 11.73 -5.14
N ASN A 230 5.62 12.95 -4.92
CA ASN A 230 4.76 13.69 -5.87
C ASN A 230 3.49 12.92 -6.31
N ILE A 231 3.06 11.93 -5.54
CA ILE A 231 1.76 11.28 -5.72
C ILE A 231 0.75 12.13 -4.95
N LEU A 232 -0.34 12.48 -5.61
CA LEU A 232 -1.46 13.19 -4.99
C LEU A 232 -2.22 12.23 -4.08
N GLU A 233 -2.34 12.60 -2.80
CA GLU A 233 -3.09 11.85 -1.77
C GLU A 233 -4.01 12.81 -1.01
N PRO A 234 -5.18 12.36 -0.52
CA PRO A 234 -6.05 13.21 0.28
C PRO A 234 -5.39 13.59 1.61
N ALA A 235 -5.56 14.84 2.04
CA ALA A 235 -5.26 15.22 3.43
C ALA A 235 -6.14 14.40 4.41
N SER A 236 -5.67 14.12 5.63
CA SER A 236 -6.46 13.36 6.62
C SER A 236 -7.78 14.05 7.02
N VAL A 237 -7.84 15.37 6.84
CA VAL A 237 -9.01 16.22 7.07
C VAL A 237 -9.48 16.88 5.78
N ASP A 238 -10.73 17.34 5.75
CA ASP A 238 -11.27 18.19 4.69
C ASP A 238 -10.86 19.67 4.84
N ALA A 239 -11.36 20.52 3.94
CA ALA A 239 -11.08 21.95 3.95
C ALA A 239 -11.69 22.69 5.16
N ASP A 240 -12.72 22.11 5.79
CA ASP A 240 -13.39 22.63 6.99
C ASP A 240 -12.78 22.07 8.29
N GLY A 241 -11.83 21.13 8.18
CA GLY A 241 -11.10 20.53 9.29
C GLY A 241 -11.72 19.25 9.87
N ASN A 242 -12.76 18.68 9.23
CA ASN A 242 -13.37 17.42 9.67
C ASN A 242 -12.54 16.22 9.22
N GLU A 243 -12.57 15.11 9.97
CA GLU A 243 -11.98 13.85 9.50
C GLU A 243 -12.70 13.32 8.26
N ARG A 244 -11.93 12.93 7.23
CA ARG A 244 -12.51 12.30 6.03
C ARG A 244 -13.00 10.90 6.33
N GLU A 245 -14.15 10.53 5.77
CA GLU A 245 -14.69 9.19 5.88
C GLU A 245 -13.70 8.15 5.32
N ASP A 246 -13.37 7.15 6.13
CA ASP A 246 -12.62 5.97 5.72
C ASP A 246 -13.59 4.90 5.21
N VAL A 247 -13.27 4.30 4.07
CA VAL A 247 -14.04 3.18 3.53
C VAL A 247 -14.14 1.99 4.50
N MET A 248 -13.17 1.82 5.41
CA MET A 248 -13.16 0.79 6.45
C MET A 248 -14.16 1.07 7.59
N HIS A 249 -14.65 2.30 7.71
CA HIS A 249 -15.62 2.71 8.74
C HIS A 249 -17.00 3.05 8.17
N ALA A 250 -17.11 3.31 6.86
CA ALA A 250 -18.33 3.67 6.16
C ALA A 250 -19.50 2.69 6.37
N ASN A 251 -20.74 3.13 6.16
CA ASN A 251 -21.93 2.34 6.48
C ASN A 251 -22.38 1.35 5.38
N ASP A 252 -21.91 1.54 4.14
CA ASP A 252 -22.32 0.79 2.96
C ASP A 252 -21.15 0.03 2.32
N PRO A 253 -21.40 -1.00 1.48
CA PRO A 253 -20.37 -1.66 0.69
C PRO A 253 -19.85 -0.80 -0.47
N VAL A 254 -18.60 -1.04 -0.87
CA VAL A 254 -18.01 -0.58 -2.14
C VAL A 254 -18.46 -1.49 -3.26
N ASP A 255 -18.82 -0.92 -4.41
CA ASP A 255 -19.28 -1.67 -5.59
C ASP A 255 -18.10 -2.11 -6.47
N LEU A 256 -17.08 -1.27 -6.56
CA LEU A 256 -15.97 -1.33 -7.52
C LEU A 256 -14.68 -0.75 -6.92
N LEU A 257 -13.56 -1.46 -7.09
CA LEU A 257 -12.21 -0.93 -6.88
C LEU A 257 -11.43 -0.93 -8.19
N ILE A 258 -10.95 0.25 -8.59
CA ILE A 258 -10.04 0.44 -9.72
C ILE A 258 -8.61 0.35 -9.18
N LEU A 259 -7.89 -0.69 -9.59
CA LEU A 259 -6.59 -1.09 -9.02
C LEU A 259 -5.40 -0.85 -9.96
N PRO A 260 -4.27 -0.33 -9.47
CA PRO A 260 -3.04 -0.22 -10.23
C PRO A 260 -2.19 -1.51 -10.12
N GLY A 261 -1.28 -1.67 -11.07
CA GLY A 261 -0.28 -2.74 -11.09
C GLY A 261 0.83 -2.45 -12.11
N LEU A 262 1.95 -3.16 -11.98
CA LEU A 262 3.00 -3.15 -13.01
C LEU A 262 2.69 -4.14 -14.12
N ALA A 263 2.24 -5.35 -13.77
CA ALA A 263 1.86 -6.38 -14.72
C ALA A 263 0.66 -7.19 -14.24
N PHE A 264 -0.05 -7.79 -15.18
CA PHE A 264 -1.20 -8.66 -14.99
C PHE A 264 -1.08 -9.86 -15.91
N ASP A 265 -1.71 -10.99 -15.58
CA ASP A 265 -1.92 -12.07 -16.54
C ASP A 265 -3.40 -12.34 -16.78
N ARG A 266 -3.68 -13.18 -17.78
CA ARG A 266 -5.04 -13.58 -18.19
C ARG A 266 -5.77 -14.44 -17.14
N SER A 267 -5.11 -14.80 -16.03
CA SER A 267 -5.69 -15.45 -14.86
C SER A 267 -5.94 -14.47 -13.70
N GLY A 268 -5.78 -13.17 -13.92
CA GLY A 268 -6.07 -12.11 -12.96
C GLY A 268 -4.98 -11.92 -11.90
N ARG A 269 -3.85 -12.63 -11.99
CA ARG A 269 -2.75 -12.42 -11.05
C ARG A 269 -2.10 -11.07 -11.33
N ARG A 270 -1.80 -10.35 -10.26
CA ARG A 270 -1.35 -8.95 -10.31
C ARG A 270 0.02 -8.78 -9.68
N LEU A 271 0.96 -8.22 -10.43
CA LEU A 271 2.26 -7.80 -9.92
C LEU A 271 2.20 -6.33 -9.50
N GLY A 272 2.02 -6.08 -8.21
CA GLY A 272 2.16 -4.74 -7.64
C GLY A 272 3.61 -4.25 -7.54
N ARG A 273 3.78 -2.97 -7.21
CA ARG A 273 5.07 -2.30 -6.90
C ARG A 273 5.71 -2.77 -5.58
N GLY A 274 5.61 -4.05 -5.21
CA GLY A 274 6.30 -4.67 -4.06
C GLY A 274 5.90 -4.24 -2.64
N GLY A 275 5.42 -3.01 -2.43
CA GLY A 275 4.97 -2.51 -1.12
C GLY A 275 3.67 -3.15 -0.61
N GLY A 276 2.92 -3.88 -1.45
CA GLY A 276 1.73 -4.68 -1.05
C GLY A 276 0.60 -3.94 -0.33
N TYR A 277 0.58 -2.61 -0.33
CA TYR A 277 -0.49 -1.79 0.26
C TYR A 277 -1.89 -2.26 -0.17
N TYR A 278 -2.09 -2.50 -1.47
CA TYR A 278 -3.35 -3.00 -2.01
C TYR A 278 -3.68 -4.41 -1.52
N ASP A 279 -2.71 -5.31 -1.40
CA ASP A 279 -2.96 -6.69 -0.97
C ASP A 279 -3.33 -6.74 0.53
N THR A 280 -2.66 -5.94 1.36
CA THR A 280 -3.03 -5.72 2.77
C THR A 280 -4.43 -5.10 2.89
N PHE A 281 -4.69 -4.01 2.17
CA PHE A 281 -5.98 -3.32 2.19
C PHE A 281 -7.13 -4.23 1.72
N LEU A 282 -6.97 -4.91 0.58
CA LEU A 282 -8.01 -5.78 0.00
C LEU A 282 -8.31 -6.97 0.91
N LYS A 283 -7.31 -7.52 1.62
CA LYS A 283 -7.53 -8.56 2.64
C LYS A 283 -8.40 -8.01 3.78
N ASN A 284 -8.01 -6.88 4.36
CA ASN A 284 -8.74 -6.26 5.47
C ASN A 284 -10.18 -5.90 5.07
N TYR A 285 -10.36 -5.34 3.86
CA TYR A 285 -11.68 -5.01 3.33
C TYR A 285 -12.54 -6.26 3.08
N LYS A 286 -11.95 -7.36 2.58
CA LYS A 286 -12.65 -8.64 2.41
C LYS A 286 -13.15 -9.21 3.75
N ASP A 287 -12.34 -9.12 4.79
CA ASP A 287 -12.69 -9.56 6.14
C ASP A 287 -13.81 -8.68 6.74
N LEU A 288 -13.72 -7.34 6.60
CA LEU A 288 -14.78 -6.39 6.97
C LEU A 288 -16.11 -6.67 6.24
N ALA A 289 -16.05 -6.86 4.92
CA ALA A 289 -17.24 -7.15 4.12
C ALA A 289 -17.86 -8.50 4.48
N LYS A 290 -17.05 -9.49 4.91
CA LYS A 290 -17.56 -10.76 5.46
C LYS A 290 -18.24 -10.55 6.81
N GLU A 291 -17.65 -9.78 7.72
CA GLU A 291 -18.23 -9.45 9.03
C GLU A 291 -19.59 -8.75 8.90
N ARG A 292 -19.68 -7.78 7.96
CA ARG A 292 -20.89 -6.98 7.72
C ARG A 292 -21.89 -7.60 6.73
N ASN A 293 -21.65 -8.84 6.29
CA ASN A 293 -22.46 -9.56 5.29
C ASN A 293 -22.71 -8.74 4.00
N TRP A 294 -21.66 -8.06 3.52
CA TRP A 294 -21.65 -7.24 2.32
C TRP A 294 -21.26 -8.03 1.07
N ARG A 295 -21.80 -7.63 -0.09
CA ARG A 295 -21.29 -8.10 -1.39
C ARG A 295 -19.86 -7.62 -1.56
N GLN A 296 -18.99 -8.48 -2.10
CA GLN A 296 -17.63 -8.08 -2.46
C GLN A 296 -17.66 -7.12 -3.67
N PRO A 297 -16.82 -6.07 -3.69
CA PRO A 297 -16.65 -5.21 -4.85
C PRO A 297 -16.10 -5.98 -6.04
N LEU A 298 -16.27 -5.46 -7.26
CA LEU A 298 -15.45 -5.87 -8.39
C LEU A 298 -14.05 -5.28 -8.24
N LEU A 299 -13.02 -6.13 -8.36
CA LEU A 299 -11.62 -5.72 -8.43
C LEU A 299 -11.22 -5.60 -9.90
N VAL A 300 -11.19 -4.38 -10.43
CA VAL A 300 -10.90 -4.12 -11.84
C VAL A 300 -9.56 -3.41 -11.94
N ALA A 301 -8.64 -3.95 -12.74
CA ALA A 301 -7.38 -3.25 -13.01
C ALA A 301 -7.35 -2.61 -14.39
N LEU A 302 -6.73 -1.44 -14.47
CA LEU A 302 -6.43 -0.77 -15.72
C LEU A 302 -5.03 -1.17 -16.17
N SER A 303 -4.87 -1.52 -17.44
CA SER A 303 -3.60 -2.01 -17.98
C SER A 303 -3.39 -1.56 -19.42
N TYR A 304 -2.21 -1.00 -19.69
CA TYR A 304 -1.70 -0.88 -21.05
C TYR A 304 -1.49 -2.26 -21.67
N SER A 305 -1.50 -2.34 -23.00
CA SER A 305 -1.32 -3.59 -23.74
C SER A 305 -0.04 -4.34 -23.31
N VAL A 306 1.04 -3.59 -23.04
CA VAL A 306 2.37 -4.11 -22.63
C VAL A 306 2.42 -4.69 -21.21
N GLN A 307 1.39 -4.47 -20.39
CA GLN A 307 1.32 -4.94 -19.00
C GLN A 307 0.63 -6.30 -18.87
N ILE A 308 -0.04 -6.78 -19.92
CA ILE A 308 -0.68 -8.10 -19.94
C ILE A 308 0.34 -9.14 -20.38
N MET A 309 0.70 -10.04 -19.47
CA MET A 309 1.67 -11.12 -19.68
C MET A 309 0.98 -12.36 -20.24
N ASP A 310 1.61 -12.99 -21.24
CA ASP A 310 1.25 -14.33 -21.69
C ASP A 310 1.75 -15.41 -20.72
N GLU A 311 2.87 -15.14 -20.04
CA GLU A 311 3.42 -16.00 -18.99
C GLU A 311 2.72 -15.80 -17.64
N ALA A 312 2.67 -16.88 -16.86
CA ALA A 312 2.09 -16.91 -15.53
C ALA A 312 2.85 -15.99 -14.54
N ILE A 313 2.15 -15.04 -13.92
CA ILE A 313 2.75 -14.23 -12.85
C ILE A 313 2.91 -15.08 -11.58
N PRO A 314 4.13 -15.15 -10.99
CA PRO A 314 4.35 -15.90 -9.76
C PRO A 314 3.72 -15.16 -8.58
N ILE A 315 2.95 -15.90 -7.76
CA ILE A 315 2.19 -15.36 -6.63
C ILE A 315 2.54 -16.04 -5.31
N THR A 316 2.35 -15.29 -4.22
CA THR A 316 2.37 -15.74 -2.83
C THR A 316 0.94 -15.86 -2.31
N PRO A 317 0.66 -16.63 -1.23
CA PRO A 317 -0.69 -16.76 -0.66
C PRO A 317 -1.35 -15.45 -0.20
N SER A 318 -0.57 -14.37 -0.12
CA SER A 318 -0.98 -13.01 0.23
C SER A 318 -1.37 -12.13 -0.96
N ASP A 319 -1.00 -12.45 -2.21
CA ASP A 319 -1.40 -11.60 -3.34
C ASP A 319 -2.88 -11.83 -3.67
N ILE A 320 -3.60 -10.75 -3.93
CA ILE A 320 -5.02 -10.83 -4.28
C ILE A 320 -5.18 -10.62 -5.80
N PRO A 321 -5.73 -11.61 -6.53
CA PRO A 321 -5.99 -11.47 -7.96
C PRO A 321 -7.16 -10.51 -8.20
N VAL A 322 -7.21 -9.97 -9.42
CA VAL A 322 -8.28 -9.08 -9.88
C VAL A 322 -9.39 -9.87 -10.55
N ASP A 323 -10.61 -9.35 -10.49
CA ASP A 323 -11.79 -9.94 -11.12
C ASP A 323 -11.82 -9.69 -12.64
N ALA A 324 -11.27 -8.56 -13.09
CA ALA A 324 -11.20 -8.19 -14.50
C ALA A 324 -10.03 -7.25 -14.82
N LEU A 325 -9.66 -7.21 -16.11
CA LEU A 325 -8.75 -6.22 -16.69
C LEU A 325 -9.50 -5.34 -17.69
N VAL A 326 -9.13 -4.06 -17.76
CA VAL A 326 -9.49 -3.17 -18.88
C VAL A 326 -8.22 -2.71 -19.57
N SER A 327 -8.18 -2.90 -20.88
CA SER A 327 -7.11 -2.48 -21.76
C SER A 327 -7.68 -1.82 -23.01
N PRO A 328 -6.85 -1.27 -23.93
CA PRO A 328 -7.34 -0.68 -25.19
C PRO A 328 -8.05 -1.68 -26.09
N SER A 329 -7.85 -2.99 -25.86
CA SER A 329 -8.54 -4.07 -26.57
C SER A 329 -9.92 -4.40 -25.99
N GLY A 330 -10.35 -3.73 -24.91
CA GLY A 330 -11.64 -3.97 -24.25
C GLY A 330 -11.51 -4.49 -22.81
N VAL A 331 -12.63 -5.02 -22.30
CA VAL A 331 -12.74 -5.62 -20.97
C VAL A 331 -12.48 -7.12 -21.05
N ILE A 332 -11.66 -7.63 -20.13
CA ILE A 332 -11.39 -9.06 -19.95
C ILE A 332 -11.93 -9.45 -18.57
N PRO A 333 -13.16 -10.00 -18.47
CA PRO A 333 -13.66 -10.59 -17.22
C PRO A 333 -12.94 -11.91 -16.94
N ILE A 334 -12.53 -12.14 -15.69
CA ILE A 334 -11.68 -13.27 -15.29
C ILE A 334 -12.33 -14.10 -14.18
N SER A 335 -12.84 -13.47 -13.13
CA SER A 335 -13.54 -14.19 -12.07
C SER A 335 -15.00 -14.46 -12.45
N PRO A 336 -15.67 -15.47 -11.86
CA PRO A 336 -17.10 -15.70 -12.05
C PRO A 336 -17.94 -14.46 -11.71
N ALA A 337 -17.52 -13.65 -10.73
CA ALA A 337 -18.21 -12.42 -10.35
C ALA A 337 -18.10 -11.33 -11.42
N ALA A 338 -16.97 -11.23 -12.14
CA ALA A 338 -16.87 -10.35 -13.30
C ALA A 338 -17.75 -10.85 -14.47
N VAL A 339 -17.70 -12.15 -14.78
CA VAL A 339 -18.50 -12.74 -15.87
C VAL A 339 -20.01 -12.57 -15.63
N GLU A 340 -20.48 -12.56 -14.38
CA GLU A 340 -21.87 -12.30 -14.01
C GLU A 340 -22.26 -10.80 -14.08
N ARG A 341 -21.32 -9.89 -13.79
CA ARG A 341 -21.62 -8.47 -13.49
C ARG A 341 -21.26 -7.49 -14.61
N MET A 342 -20.52 -7.90 -15.65
CA MET A 342 -19.92 -6.99 -16.64
C MET A 342 -20.62 -6.96 -18.00
#